data_AF-A0A0N4T5G5-F1
#
_entry.id   AF-A0A0N4T5G5-F1
#
_cell.length_a   1.000
_cell.length_b   1.000
_cell.length_c   1.000
_cell.angle_alpha   90.00
_cell.angle_beta   90.00
_cell.angle_gamma   90.00
#
_symmetry.space_group_name_H-M   'P 1'
#
loop_
_entity.id
_entity.type
_entity.pdbx_description
1 polymer ?
#
loop_
_entity_poly.entity_id
_entity_poly.type
_entity_poly.pdbx_seq_one_letter_code
_entity_poly.pdbx_strand_id
1 'polypeptide(L)'
;MSHNGFQRESIPSGKTWTEETLVGTNGFRMRIAYRITCANDYYGPRCLTFCQPMSSTVGHFQCTSNGSLACSPGWEGSSCDIGSFHNYPCEIMKKSSFIIVLMQITTNCTTANL
;
A
#
# COMPACT_ATOMS: atom_id res chain seq x y z
N MET A 1 -37.55 8.51 21.85
CA MET A 1 -36.42 9.46 21.89
C MET A 1 -35.32 8.90 21.01
N SER A 2 -35.27 9.32 19.74
CA SER A 2 -34.22 8.89 18.81
C SER A 2 -33.00 9.76 19.06
N HIS A 3 -32.03 9.24 19.80
CA HIS A 3 -30.68 9.80 19.71
C HIS A 3 -30.15 9.37 18.35
N ASN A 4 -30.42 10.20 17.32
CA ASN A 4 -29.64 10.17 16.08
C ASN A 4 -28.23 10.65 16.46
N GLY A 5 -27.48 9.78 17.12
CA GLY A 5 -26.10 10.01 17.47
C GLY A 5 -25.33 10.10 16.18
N PHE A 6 -24.88 11.32 15.86
CA PHE A 6 -23.75 11.65 14.99
C PHE A 6 -23.31 10.51 14.06
N GLN A 7 -24.20 10.04 13.18
CA GLN A 7 -23.81 9.21 12.06
C GLN A 7 -23.22 10.19 11.05
N ARG A 8 -21.97 10.64 11.29
CA ARG A 8 -21.17 11.21 10.22
C ARG A 8 -20.80 10.06 9.30
N GLU A 9 -21.75 9.70 8.47
CA GLU A 9 -21.56 8.80 7.36
C GLU A 9 -20.49 9.44 6.47
N SER A 10 -19.29 8.84 6.47
CA SER A 10 -18.14 9.13 5.59
C SER A 10 -16.99 9.99 6.14
N ILE A 11 -16.59 9.86 7.41
CA ILE A 11 -15.23 10.31 7.78
C ILE A 11 -14.23 9.23 7.31
N PRO A 12 -13.30 9.54 6.38
CA PRO A 12 -12.32 8.58 5.92
C PRO A 12 -11.25 8.33 6.98
N SER A 13 -10.63 7.15 6.91
CA SER A 13 -9.41 6.87 7.66
C SER A 13 -8.29 7.82 7.23
N GLY A 14 -7.41 8.18 8.18
CA GLY A 14 -6.35 9.15 7.93
C GLY A 14 -5.35 9.23 9.07
N LYS A 15 -4.13 9.68 8.74
CA LYS A 15 -3.07 9.91 9.73
C LYS A 15 -3.18 11.28 10.41
N THR A 16 -3.89 12.21 9.78
CA THR A 16 -4.09 13.59 10.22
C THR A 16 -5.21 13.69 11.25
N TRP A 17 -5.00 14.56 12.25
CA TRP A 17 -6.05 14.89 13.22
C TRP A 17 -7.02 15.89 12.63
N THR A 18 -8.32 15.64 12.83
CA THR A 18 -9.40 16.56 12.50
C THR A 18 -9.83 17.26 13.78
N GLU A 19 -9.78 18.59 13.77
CA GLU A 19 -10.19 19.42 14.91
C GLU A 19 -11.58 20.00 14.69
N GLU A 20 -12.42 19.96 15.73
CA GLU A 20 -13.77 20.48 15.68
C GLU A 20 -14.14 21.21 16.97
N THR A 21 -14.97 22.24 16.83
CA THR A 21 -15.58 22.91 17.99
C THR A 21 -17.05 22.53 18.08
N LEU A 22 -17.40 21.74 19.09
CA LEU A 22 -18.77 21.39 19.41
C LEU A 22 -19.42 22.55 20.18
N VAL A 23 -20.59 23.01 19.72
CA VAL A 23 -21.36 24.08 20.35
C VAL A 23 -22.69 23.51 20.84
N GLY A 24 -22.93 23.58 22.14
CA GLY A 24 -24.18 23.15 22.77
C GLY A 24 -25.22 24.27 22.80
N THR A 25 -26.48 23.89 22.99
CA THR A 25 -27.64 24.81 23.07
C THR A 25 -27.52 25.84 24.20
N ASN A 26 -26.80 25.52 25.27
CA ASN A 26 -26.59 26.39 26.43
C ASN A 26 -25.33 27.28 26.30
N GLY A 27 -24.79 27.46 25.09
CA GLY A 27 -23.56 28.25 24.86
C GLY A 27 -22.27 27.54 25.26
N PHE A 28 -22.35 26.26 25.62
CA PHE A 28 -21.19 25.42 25.88
C PHE A 28 -20.35 25.23 24.62
N ARG A 29 -19.02 25.35 24.73
CA ARG A 29 -18.09 25.18 23.60
C ARG A 29 -16.99 24.21 24.01
N MET A 30 -16.81 23.12 23.25
CA MET A 30 -15.70 22.18 23.41
C MET A 30 -14.90 22.09 22.14
N ARG A 31 -13.58 22.06 22.26
CA ARG A 31 -12.68 21.71 21.16
C ARG A 31 -12.29 20.24 21.29
N ILE A 32 -12.49 19.49 20.23
CA ILE A 32 -12.09 18.09 20.14
C ILE A 32 -11.14 17.93 18.96
N ALA A 33 -10.25 16.94 19.05
CA ALA A 33 -9.47 16.45 17.94
C ALA A 33 -9.65 14.94 17.86
N TYR A 34 -9.95 14.42 16.68
CA TYR A 34 -10.11 12.99 16.46
C TYR A 34 -9.48 12.56 15.13
N ARG A 35 -9.11 11.28 15.03
CA ARG A 35 -8.69 10.65 13.78
C ARG A 35 -9.21 9.22 13.72
N ILE A 36 -9.47 8.74 12.52
CA ILE A 36 -9.89 7.36 12.28
C ILE A 36 -8.70 6.61 11.69
N THR A 37 -8.28 5.55 12.36
CA THR A 37 -7.18 4.68 11.90
C THR A 37 -7.70 3.28 11.63
N CYS A 38 -7.20 2.64 10.59
CA CYS A 38 -7.53 1.25 10.29
C CYS A 38 -6.88 0.29 11.31
N ALA A 39 -7.48 -0.89 11.44
CA ALA A 39 -6.85 -2.01 12.13
C ALA A 39 -5.60 -2.48 11.37
N ASN A 40 -4.77 -3.28 12.03
CA ASN A 40 -3.58 -3.86 11.39
C ASN A 40 -3.95 -4.58 10.10
N ASP A 41 -3.13 -4.41 9.07
CA ASP A 41 -3.30 -5.01 7.74
C ASP A 41 -4.56 -4.56 6.97
N TYR A 42 -5.31 -3.58 7.47
CA TYR A 42 -6.42 -2.97 6.75
C TYR A 42 -6.08 -1.56 6.27
N TYR A 43 -6.51 -1.24 5.05
CA TYR A 43 -6.19 -0.02 4.34
C TYR A 43 -7.40 0.56 3.61
N GLY A 44 -7.18 1.75 3.06
CA GLY A 44 -8.18 2.50 2.32
C GLY A 44 -9.08 3.37 3.22
N PRO A 45 -9.84 4.29 2.63
CA PRO A 45 -10.62 5.30 3.36
C PRO A 45 -11.68 4.70 4.28
N ARG A 46 -12.13 3.48 4.00
CA ARG A 46 -13.11 2.74 4.82
C ARG A 46 -12.52 1.54 5.56
N CYS A 47 -11.20 1.35 5.49
CA CYS A 47 -10.51 0.21 6.11
C CYS A 47 -11.05 -1.16 5.64
N LEU A 48 -11.44 -1.26 4.37
CA LEU A 48 -12.02 -2.49 3.79
C LEU A 48 -11.01 -3.29 2.97
N THR A 49 -9.85 -2.71 2.66
CA THR A 49 -8.82 -3.37 1.85
C THR A 49 -7.86 -4.09 2.78
N PHE A 50 -7.90 -5.41 2.80
CA PHE A 50 -6.95 -6.22 3.58
C PHE A 50 -5.67 -6.48 2.78
N CYS A 51 -4.52 -6.24 3.40
CA CYS A 51 -3.20 -6.59 2.86
C CYS A 51 -2.23 -6.86 4.02
N GLN A 52 -1.91 -8.12 4.24
CA GLN A 52 -0.93 -8.49 5.25
C GLN A 52 0.46 -8.54 4.61
N PRO A 53 1.44 -7.74 5.08
CA PRO A 53 2.81 -7.84 4.60
C PRO A 53 3.35 -9.24 4.96
N MET A 54 3.97 -9.90 4.00
CA MET A 54 4.56 -11.22 4.24
C MET A 54 5.65 -11.10 5.30
N SER A 55 5.57 -11.90 6.36
CA SER A 55 6.52 -11.85 7.48
C SER A 55 7.91 -12.40 7.13
N SER A 56 8.05 -13.08 5.99
CA SER A 56 9.30 -13.65 5.51
C SER A 56 9.88 -12.84 4.33
N THR A 57 11.21 -12.74 4.29
CA THR A 57 11.98 -12.08 3.20
C THR A 57 11.88 -12.78 1.83
N VAL A 58 11.05 -13.82 1.73
CA VAL A 58 10.82 -14.60 0.50
C VAL A 58 9.57 -14.11 -0.24
N GLY A 59 8.74 -13.29 0.39
CA GLY A 59 7.54 -12.74 -0.23
C GLY A 59 7.89 -11.85 -1.43
N HIS A 60 7.30 -12.13 -2.59
CA HIS A 60 7.51 -11.39 -3.83
C HIS A 60 6.67 -10.11 -3.92
N PHE A 61 6.16 -9.60 -2.79
CA PHE A 61 5.32 -8.41 -2.76
C PHE A 61 5.42 -7.63 -1.44
N GLN A 62 5.00 -6.37 -1.49
CA GLN A 62 4.77 -5.50 -0.34
C GLN A 62 3.38 -4.85 -0.44
N CYS A 63 2.80 -4.48 0.69
CA CYS A 63 1.57 -3.72 0.73
C CYS A 63 1.83 -2.23 0.50
N THR A 64 1.13 -1.64 -0.47
CA THR A 64 1.13 -0.18 -0.69
C THR A 64 0.33 0.55 0.39
N SER A 65 0.40 1.88 0.41
CA SER A 65 -0.39 2.72 1.34
C SER A 65 -1.90 2.55 1.21
N ASN A 66 -2.37 2.06 0.06
CA ASN A 66 -3.78 1.79 -0.22
C ASN A 66 -4.18 0.33 0.05
N GLY A 67 -3.24 -0.51 0.49
CA GLY A 67 -3.44 -1.94 0.70
C GLY A 67 -3.45 -2.76 -0.59
N SER A 68 -3.00 -2.21 -1.72
CA SER A 68 -2.77 -2.99 -2.93
C SER A 68 -1.41 -3.69 -2.86
N LEU A 69 -1.28 -4.82 -3.54
CA LEU A 69 -0.03 -5.57 -3.68
C LEU A 69 0.91 -4.85 -4.66
N ALA A 70 2.15 -4.59 -4.22
CA ALA A 70 3.24 -4.12 -5.06
C ALA A 70 4.26 -5.25 -5.20
N CYS A 71 4.42 -5.78 -6.42
CA CYS A 71 5.34 -6.88 -6.67
C CYS A 71 6.81 -6.44 -6.57
N SER A 72 7.64 -7.35 -6.07
CA SER A 72 9.09 -7.21 -6.04
C SER A 72 9.66 -7.30 -7.46
N PRO A 73 10.87 -6.75 -7.71
CA PRO A 73 11.48 -6.81 -9.04
C PRO A 73 11.59 -8.24 -9.56
N GLY A 74 11.18 -8.47 -10.80
CA GLY A 74 11.13 -9.80 -11.41
C GLY A 74 9.86 -10.61 -11.14
N TRP A 75 8.84 -10.00 -10.52
CA TRP A 75 7.55 -10.64 -10.23
C TRP A 75 6.39 -9.78 -10.74
N GLU A 76 5.34 -10.43 -11.23
CA GLU A 76 4.12 -9.82 -11.76
C GLU A 76 2.89 -10.70 -11.51
N GLY A 77 1.74 -10.26 -12.00
CA GLY A 77 0.45 -10.91 -11.74
C GLY A 77 -0.28 -10.29 -10.56
N SER A 78 -1.57 -10.56 -10.44
CA SER A 78 -2.42 -10.01 -9.37
C SER A 78 -2.00 -10.46 -7.97
N SER A 79 -1.29 -11.59 -7.87
CA SER A 79 -0.78 -12.16 -6.62
C SER A 79 0.75 -12.15 -6.54
N CYS A 80 1.44 -11.49 -7.48
CA CYS A 80 2.90 -11.46 -7.58
C CYS A 80 3.54 -12.86 -7.61
N ASP A 81 2.89 -13.81 -8.26
CA ASP A 81 3.23 -15.23 -8.36
C ASP A 81 3.81 -15.62 -9.73
N ILE A 82 3.84 -14.69 -10.67
CA ILE A 82 4.38 -14.89 -12.02
C ILE A 82 5.78 -14.26 -12.08
N GLY A 83 6.79 -15.06 -12.41
CA GLY A 83 8.15 -14.55 -12.63
C GLY A 83 8.26 -13.80 -13.95
N SER A 84 8.64 -12.53 -13.92
CA SER A 84 8.75 -11.64 -15.09
C SER A 84 10.20 -11.27 -15.40
N PHE A 85 10.74 -11.83 -16.48
CA PHE A 85 12.16 -11.64 -16.84
C PHE A 85 12.52 -10.26 -17.40
N HIS A 86 11.53 -9.45 -17.77
CA HIS A 86 11.76 -8.11 -18.31
C HIS A 86 11.96 -7.02 -17.23
N ASN A 87 11.63 -7.30 -15.96
CA ASN A 87 11.71 -6.32 -14.86
C ASN A 87 12.82 -6.62 -13.84
N TYR A 88 13.80 -7.46 -14.18
CA TYR A 88 14.96 -7.67 -13.32
C TYR A 88 15.90 -6.45 -13.35
N PRO A 89 16.33 -5.92 -12.18
CA PRO A 89 17.38 -4.93 -12.13
C PRO A 89 18.62 -5.49 -12.83
N CYS A 90 19.18 -4.74 -13.80
CA CYS A 90 20.31 -5.17 -14.62
C CYS A 90 21.56 -5.53 -13.74
N GLU A 91 21.60 -5.11 -12.47
CA GLU A 91 22.61 -5.49 -11.46
C GLU A 91 22.53 -6.96 -11.01
N ILE A 92 21.34 -7.56 -10.96
CA ILE A 92 21.14 -8.95 -10.54
C ILE A 92 21.52 -9.92 -11.66
N MET A 93 21.25 -9.56 -12.91
CA MET A 93 21.67 -10.34 -14.09
C MET A 93 23.20 -10.46 -14.24
N LYS A 94 23.97 -9.53 -13.66
CA LYS A 94 25.43 -9.54 -13.70
C LYS A 94 26.10 -10.49 -12.69
N LYS A 95 25.36 -11.02 -11.70
CA LYS A 95 25.91 -11.91 -10.64
C LYS A 95 25.66 -13.40 -10.85
N SER A 96 24.84 -13.79 -11.83
CA SER A 96 24.49 -15.19 -12.08
C SER A 96 25.34 -15.79 -13.21
N SER A 97 26.48 -16.39 -12.86
CA SER A 97 27.38 -17.06 -13.82
C SER A 97 26.75 -18.27 -14.54
N PHE A 98 25.57 -18.74 -14.15
CA PHE A 98 24.93 -19.95 -14.70
C PHE A 98 24.01 -19.70 -15.92
N ILE A 99 23.60 -18.45 -16.20
CA ILE A 99 22.64 -18.14 -17.28
C ILE A 99 23.35 -17.65 -18.57
N ILE A 100 24.65 -17.40 -18.51
CA ILE A 100 25.39 -16.62 -19.53
C ILE A 100 25.62 -17.40 -20.84
N VAL A 101 25.46 -18.73 -20.88
CA VAL A 101 25.90 -19.54 -22.04
C VAL A 101 24.86 -19.72 -23.15
N LEU A 102 23.55 -19.48 -22.92
CA LEU A 102 22.52 -19.82 -23.93
C LEU A 102 21.69 -18.65 -24.49
N MET A 103 21.83 -17.42 -23.99
CA MET A 103 21.07 -16.27 -24.51
C MET A 103 22.01 -15.14 -24.95
N GLN A 104 22.78 -15.38 -26.01
CA GLN A 104 23.58 -14.36 -26.72
C GLN A 104 22.75 -13.48 -27.68
N ILE A 105 21.41 -13.47 -27.59
CA ILE A 105 20.58 -12.69 -28.54
C ILE A 105 19.38 -12.08 -27.81
N THR A 106 19.56 -10.90 -27.22
CA THR A 106 18.58 -9.79 -26.98
C THR A 106 19.01 -8.92 -25.79
N THR A 107 20.26 -8.46 -25.77
CA THR A 107 20.65 -7.37 -24.86
C THR A 107 20.06 -6.06 -25.34
N ASN A 108 18.82 -5.78 -24.95
CA ASN A 108 18.32 -4.40 -24.82
C ASN A 108 18.05 -4.13 -23.33
N CYS A 109 19.09 -4.09 -22.48
CA CYS A 109 19.05 -3.22 -21.30
C CYS A 109 19.10 -1.79 -21.86
N THR A 110 17.97 -1.28 -22.37
CA THR A 110 17.81 0.15 -22.62
C THR A 110 17.86 0.83 -21.25
N THR A 111 18.93 1.59 -21.03
CA THR A 111 18.99 2.62 -20.01
C THR A 111 17.79 3.56 -20.19
N ALA A 112 16.73 3.37 -19.41
CA ALA A 112 15.82 4.47 -19.11
C ALA A 112 16.55 5.36 -18.11
N ASN A 113 17.40 6.24 -18.65
CA ASN A 113 17.81 7.46 -17.96
C ASN A 113 16.61 8.41 -17.90
N LEU A 114 16.62 9.22 -16.83
CA LEU A 114 15.72 10.33 -16.43
C LEU A 114 14.51 9.94 -15.58
#